data_AF-A0A934BHG5-F1
#
_entry.id   AF-A0A934BHG5-F1
#
_cell.length_a   1.000
_cell.length_b   1.000
_cell.length_c   1.000
_cell.angle_alpha   90.00
_cell.angle_beta   90.00
_cell.angle_gamma   90.00
#
_symmetry.space_group_name_H-M   'P 1'
#
loop_
_entity.id
_entity.type
_entity.pdbx_description
1 polymer ?
#
loop_
_entity_poly.entity_id
_entity_poly.type
_entity_poly.pdbx_seq_one_letter_code
_entity_poly.pdbx_strand_id
1 'polypeptide(L)'
;MARILKKGGYRSSSVRKGTEAIDYLNRNKNESRIVISDIDMPEMDGFLLCQQIKANSDLEKIPVILLVSLSSPDDIIKCFQCGADSFVHKPPDEQTLLSRIYSILKNNEIRKEPKNRFNVEAFCGEQKHCINTNNMQAAGLLFSMYDAFTQKNRELEQISSELRKLKESEAKLRDLSFKDELTDTFNRKVFITLVEQQLKIASRTKSGKALFLIDVDNLKLINDTMGHEMGDKALKHVAAVLKGTFRHADIIGRIGEDEFAALLIEAKKDNEKIISDRLQKNLEDYIAKESIRYNLSINTAFVSYDPTYPCSIDELLSWADTLMLGALVSQRRAP
;
A
#
# COMPACT_ATOMS: atom_id res chain seq x y z
N MET A 1 31.13 17.07 12.10
CA MET A 1 31.85 18.23 11.52
C MET A 1 33.32 18.31 11.94
N ALA A 2 33.65 18.57 13.22
CA ALA A 2 35.03 18.78 13.68
C ALA A 2 36.03 17.67 13.27
N ARG A 3 35.60 16.40 13.28
CA ARG A 3 36.41 15.26 12.81
C ARG A 3 36.83 15.38 11.34
N ILE A 4 35.90 15.77 10.46
CA ILE A 4 36.14 15.95 9.02
C ILE A 4 37.15 17.09 8.81
N LEU A 5 36.95 18.22 9.49
CA LEU A 5 37.84 19.39 9.40
C LEU A 5 39.26 19.08 9.89
N LYS A 6 39.39 18.36 11.01
CA LYS A 6 40.69 17.97 11.57
C LYS A 6 41.47 17.06 10.61
N LYS A 7 40.81 16.11 9.94
CA LYS A 7 41.44 15.29 8.89
C LYS A 7 41.94 16.12 7.71
N GLY A 8 41.19 17.16 7.34
CA GLY A 8 41.60 18.12 6.31
C GLY A 8 42.70 19.09 6.74
N GLY A 9 43.24 18.97 7.95
CA GLY A 9 44.30 19.86 8.48
C GLY A 9 43.80 21.21 8.98
N TYR A 10 42.49 21.41 9.10
CA TYR A 10 41.90 22.68 9.55
C TYR A 10 41.72 22.71 11.07
N ARG A 11 41.97 23.88 11.67
CA ARG A 11 41.52 24.19 13.05
C ARG A 11 40.08 24.66 13.01
N SER A 12 39.28 24.24 13.97
CA SER A 12 37.86 24.59 14.04
C SER A 12 37.46 25.02 15.45
N SER A 13 36.72 26.12 15.54
CA SER A 13 35.96 26.53 16.73
C SER A 13 34.47 26.30 16.46
N SER A 14 33.69 25.94 17.48
CA SER A 14 32.25 25.69 17.35
C SER A 14 31.45 26.48 18.37
N VAL A 15 30.38 27.11 17.91
CA VAL A 15 29.34 27.77 18.72
C VAL A 15 27.99 27.12 18.39
N ARG A 16 26.96 27.33 19.24
CA ARG A 16 25.67 26.65 19.08
C ARG A 16 24.53 27.55 18.62
N LYS A 17 24.69 28.88 18.70
CA LYS A 17 23.68 29.87 18.30
C LYS A 17 24.24 30.85 17.29
N GLY A 18 23.37 31.36 16.40
CA GLY A 18 23.75 32.36 15.41
C GLY A 18 24.26 33.67 16.04
N THR A 19 23.65 34.11 17.15
CA THR A 19 24.08 35.31 17.89
C THR A 19 25.49 35.16 18.46
N GLU A 20 25.79 34.01 19.09
CA GLU A 20 27.14 33.68 19.57
C GLU A 20 28.17 33.64 18.44
N ALA A 21 27.76 33.21 17.23
CA ALA A 21 28.62 33.17 16.06
C ALA A 21 29.05 34.57 15.62
N ILE A 22 28.12 35.53 15.58
CA ILE A 22 28.43 36.93 15.25
C ILE A 22 29.39 37.54 16.28
N ASP A 23 29.12 37.35 17.57
CA ASP A 23 29.99 37.85 18.64
C ASP A 23 31.41 37.25 18.56
N TYR A 24 31.50 35.95 18.28
CA TYR A 24 32.77 35.27 18.10
C TYR A 24 33.54 35.81 16.89
N LEU A 25 32.87 36.00 15.76
CA LEU A 25 33.48 36.53 14.53
C LEU A 25 33.98 37.95 14.71
N ASN A 26 33.23 38.82 15.40
CA ASN A 26 33.67 40.18 15.69
C ASN A 26 34.94 40.22 16.53
N ARG A 27 35.08 39.32 17.51
CA ARG A 27 36.29 39.22 18.36
C ARG A 27 37.49 38.60 17.65
N ASN A 28 37.26 37.73 16.68
CA ASN A 28 38.29 36.91 16.02
C ASN A 28 38.31 37.09 14.49
N LYS A 29 37.98 38.29 13.99
CA LYS A 29 37.76 38.54 12.56
C LYS A 29 38.98 38.24 11.68
N ASN A 30 40.18 38.46 12.21
CA ASN A 30 41.44 38.22 11.49
C ASN A 30 41.87 36.74 11.49
N GLU A 31 41.34 35.92 12.38
CA GLU A 31 41.68 34.50 12.49
C GLU A 31 40.68 33.61 11.73
N SER A 32 39.44 34.09 11.59
CA SER A 32 38.34 33.35 11.00
C SER A 32 38.42 33.37 9.47
N ARG A 33 38.93 32.30 8.86
CA ARG A 33 39.09 32.19 7.40
C ARG A 33 37.86 31.66 6.67
N ILE A 34 36.94 30.98 7.35
CA ILE A 34 35.72 30.41 6.78
C ILE A 34 34.69 30.11 7.88
N VAL A 35 33.40 30.28 7.56
CA VAL A 35 32.27 29.89 8.42
C VAL A 35 31.54 28.74 7.77
N ILE A 36 31.22 27.71 8.56
CA ILE A 36 30.35 26.61 8.15
C ILE A 36 29.17 26.59 9.12
N SER A 37 27.97 26.84 8.63
CA SER A 37 26.77 26.92 9.46
C SER A 37 25.73 25.92 9.01
N ASP A 38 25.03 25.34 9.98
CA ASP A 38 23.76 24.67 9.76
C ASP A 38 22.69 25.72 9.37
N ILE A 39 21.74 25.39 8.46
CA ILE A 39 20.57 26.26 8.19
C ILE A 39 19.50 26.16 9.28
N ASP A 40 19.36 25.01 9.90
CA ASP A 40 18.35 24.66 10.89
C ASP A 40 18.91 24.94 12.30
N MET A 41 18.82 26.19 12.74
CA MET A 41 19.27 26.62 14.07
C MET A 41 18.17 27.41 14.78
N PRO A 42 18.04 27.26 16.12
CA PRO A 42 17.04 28.00 16.89
C PRO A 42 17.38 29.49 16.98
N GLU A 43 16.34 30.31 17.14
CA GLU A 43 16.38 31.78 17.27
C GLU A 43 16.84 32.50 15.97
N MET A 44 18.02 32.16 15.47
CA MET A 44 18.61 32.68 14.24
C MET A 44 19.04 31.51 13.35
N ASP A 45 18.36 31.34 12.23
CA ASP A 45 18.67 30.33 11.24
C ASP A 45 19.98 30.64 10.48
N GLY A 46 20.52 29.66 9.77
CA GLY A 46 21.80 29.83 9.05
C GLY A 46 21.71 30.81 7.88
N PHE A 47 20.52 31.01 7.31
CA PHE A 47 20.32 31.98 6.22
C PHE A 47 20.43 33.41 6.76
N LEU A 48 19.78 33.71 7.88
CA LEU A 48 19.82 35.00 8.54
C LEU A 48 21.21 35.30 9.09
N LEU A 49 21.88 34.30 9.69
CA LEU A 49 23.28 34.43 10.10
C LEU A 49 24.17 34.82 8.92
N CYS A 50 24.02 34.13 7.78
CA CYS A 50 24.78 34.44 6.57
C CYS A 50 24.50 35.87 6.09
N GLN A 51 23.23 36.28 6.02
CA GLN A 51 22.88 37.65 5.64
C GLN A 51 23.53 38.70 6.56
N GLN A 52 23.54 38.48 7.86
CA GLN A 52 24.18 39.39 8.82
C GLN A 52 25.70 39.45 8.64
N ILE A 53 26.36 38.31 8.43
CA ILE A 53 27.81 38.27 8.14
C ILE A 53 28.10 39.05 6.85
N LYS A 54 27.27 38.87 5.81
CA LYS A 54 27.46 39.51 4.50
C LYS A 54 27.08 40.99 4.46
N ALA A 55 26.21 41.46 5.37
CA ALA A 55 25.86 42.88 5.49
C ALA A 55 26.87 43.68 6.33
N ASN A 56 27.69 43.02 7.15
CA ASN A 56 28.70 43.66 7.98
C ASN A 56 30.01 43.87 7.21
N SER A 57 30.43 45.12 7.02
CA SER A 57 31.64 45.49 6.26
C SER A 57 32.95 44.90 6.81
N ASP A 58 32.99 44.59 8.11
CA ASP A 58 34.14 43.94 8.74
C ASP A 58 34.17 42.42 8.49
N LEU A 59 33.03 41.80 8.21
CA LEU A 59 32.88 40.34 8.13
C LEU A 59 32.52 39.84 6.72
N GLU A 60 32.07 40.70 5.81
CA GLU A 60 31.54 40.33 4.49
C GLU A 60 32.52 39.48 3.65
N LYS A 61 33.82 39.68 3.88
CA LYS A 61 34.92 38.99 3.19
C LYS A 61 35.10 37.55 3.66
N ILE A 62 34.63 37.21 4.86
CA ILE A 62 34.73 35.85 5.40
C ILE A 62 33.77 34.95 4.61
N PRO A 63 34.26 33.90 3.95
CA PRO A 63 33.40 33.02 3.19
C PRO A 63 32.48 32.22 4.09
N VAL A 64 31.22 32.03 3.65
CA VAL A 64 30.21 31.26 4.38
C VAL A 64 29.80 30.04 3.56
N ILE A 65 29.88 28.86 4.15
CA ILE A 65 29.29 27.61 3.63
C ILE A 65 28.06 27.27 4.48
N LEU A 66 26.92 27.05 3.85
CA LEU A 66 25.72 26.58 4.54
C LEU A 66 25.51 25.07 4.33
N LEU A 67 25.17 24.37 5.41
CA LEU A 67 24.74 22.97 5.40
C LEU A 67 23.22 22.93 5.23
N VAL A 68 22.74 22.45 4.09
CA VAL A 68 21.33 22.56 3.70
C VAL A 68 20.62 21.20 3.76
N SER A 69 19.37 21.20 4.22
CA SER A 69 18.45 20.05 4.18
C SER A 69 17.45 20.12 3.02
N LEU A 70 17.38 21.27 2.31
CA LEU A 70 16.53 21.57 1.13
C LEU A 70 15.18 20.84 1.16
N SER A 71 14.37 21.17 2.16
CA SER A 71 13.10 20.48 2.43
C SER A 71 11.95 21.08 1.63
N SER A 72 12.14 22.29 1.11
CA SER A 72 11.14 23.04 0.36
C SER A 72 11.76 23.83 -0.80
N PRO A 73 10.97 24.19 -1.83
CA PRO A 73 11.39 25.13 -2.87
C PRO A 73 11.84 26.49 -2.30
N ASP A 74 11.28 26.94 -1.18
CA ASP A 74 11.64 28.20 -0.53
C ASP A 74 13.09 28.19 -0.01
N ASP A 75 13.59 27.03 0.41
CA ASP A 75 14.98 26.90 0.85
C ASP A 75 15.96 27.18 -0.30
N ILE A 76 15.60 26.83 -1.52
CA ILE A 76 16.40 27.11 -2.73
C ILE A 76 16.49 28.63 -2.94
N ILE A 77 15.36 29.33 -2.82
CA ILE A 77 15.32 30.79 -2.97
C ILE A 77 16.17 31.46 -1.88
N LYS A 78 16.02 31.04 -0.63
CA LYS A 78 16.82 31.54 0.50
C LYS A 78 18.31 31.26 0.33
N CYS A 79 18.69 30.10 -0.22
CA CYS A 79 20.08 29.81 -0.56
C CYS A 79 20.66 30.91 -1.46
N PHE A 80 19.96 31.27 -2.53
CA PHE A 80 20.47 32.30 -3.44
C PHE A 80 20.47 33.71 -2.83
N GLN A 81 19.47 34.05 -2.02
CA GLN A 81 19.34 35.41 -1.47
C GLN A 81 20.25 35.67 -0.26
N CYS A 82 20.68 34.65 0.46
CA CYS A 82 21.46 34.83 1.71
C CYS A 82 22.91 35.27 1.49
N GLY A 83 23.44 35.19 0.27
CA GLY A 83 24.79 35.63 -0.07
C GLY A 83 25.92 34.66 0.34
N ALA A 84 25.57 33.42 0.69
CA ALA A 84 26.58 32.40 1.02
C ALA A 84 27.51 32.12 -0.16
N ASP A 85 28.77 31.76 0.13
CA ASP A 85 29.75 31.45 -0.90
C ASP A 85 29.59 30.02 -1.43
N SER A 86 29.07 29.09 -0.63
CA SER A 86 28.76 27.72 -1.05
C SER A 86 27.70 27.04 -0.19
N PHE A 87 27.14 25.94 -0.70
CA PHE A 87 26.16 25.10 -0.02
C PHE A 87 26.62 23.65 -0.06
N VAL A 88 26.36 22.90 1.01
CA VAL A 88 26.64 21.47 1.11
C VAL A 88 25.41 20.79 1.68
N HIS A 89 24.90 19.76 1.00
CA HIS A 89 23.74 19.02 1.48
C HIS A 89 24.06 18.22 2.76
N LYS A 90 23.09 18.07 3.65
CA LYS A 90 23.22 17.24 4.85
C LYS A 90 22.79 15.78 4.58
N PRO A 91 23.47 14.78 5.17
CA PRO A 91 24.72 14.91 5.92
C PRO A 91 25.89 15.23 4.97
N PRO A 92 26.83 16.11 5.38
CA PRO A 92 27.93 16.48 4.51
C PRO A 92 28.87 15.29 4.28
N ASP A 93 29.08 14.94 3.03
CA ASP A 93 30.13 14.03 2.60
C ASP A 93 31.53 14.65 2.86
N GLU A 94 32.46 13.82 3.34
CA GLU A 94 33.81 14.25 3.75
C GLU A 94 34.58 14.86 2.57
N GLN A 95 34.58 14.19 1.43
CA GLN A 95 35.34 14.61 0.25
C GLN A 95 34.74 15.89 -0.36
N THR A 96 33.41 15.94 -0.44
CA THR A 96 32.67 17.09 -0.95
C THR A 96 32.93 18.33 -0.10
N LEU A 97 32.81 18.23 1.22
CA LEU A 97 33.01 19.37 2.12
C LEU A 97 34.46 19.88 2.05
N LEU A 98 35.45 18.99 2.10
CA LEU A 98 36.87 19.39 2.06
C LEU A 98 37.26 20.02 0.71
N SER A 99 36.75 19.48 -0.40
CA SER A 99 36.93 20.05 -1.74
C SER A 99 36.39 21.48 -1.82
N ARG A 100 35.17 21.71 -1.31
CA ARG A 100 34.55 23.05 -1.28
C ARG A 100 35.36 24.04 -0.46
N ILE A 101 35.78 23.65 0.75
CA ILE A 101 36.62 24.50 1.62
C ILE A 101 37.91 24.89 0.88
N TYR A 102 38.60 23.91 0.28
CA TYR A 102 39.84 24.14 -0.45
C TYR A 102 39.64 25.10 -1.62
N SER A 103 38.62 24.87 -2.47
CA SER A 103 38.32 25.74 -3.61
C SER A 103 38.03 27.18 -3.20
N ILE A 104 37.26 27.38 -2.13
CA ILE A 104 36.89 28.73 -1.66
C ILE A 104 38.10 29.47 -1.09
N LEU A 105 38.90 28.80 -0.25
CA LEU A 105 40.09 29.42 0.35
C LEU A 105 41.15 29.76 -0.71
N LYS A 106 41.39 28.85 -1.68
CA LYS A 106 42.31 29.09 -2.80
C LYS A 106 41.86 30.24 -3.69
N ASN A 107 40.56 30.31 -4.02
CA ASN A 107 40.04 31.37 -4.88
C ASN A 107 39.97 32.74 -4.18
N ASN A 108 39.89 32.77 -2.85
CA ASN A 108 39.96 34.01 -2.08
C ASN A 108 41.36 34.66 -2.11
N GLU A 109 42.43 33.89 -2.36
CA GLU A 109 43.80 34.40 -2.48
C GLU A 109 44.09 35.05 -3.85
N ILE A 110 43.23 34.83 -4.85
CA ILE A 110 43.45 35.23 -6.26
C ILE A 110 42.58 36.43 -6.71
N ARG A 111 41.65 36.94 -5.87
CA ARG A 111 40.62 37.92 -6.29
C ARG A 111 41.20 39.27 -6.76
N LYS A 112 41.30 39.46 -8.09
CA LYS A 112 41.42 40.76 -8.78
C LYS A 112 40.22 41.13 -9.67
N GLU A 113 39.27 40.23 -9.93
CA GLU A 113 38.13 40.51 -10.83
C GLU A 113 36.76 40.42 -10.15
N PRO A 114 35.78 41.25 -10.57
CA PRO A 114 34.42 41.22 -10.05
C PRO A 114 33.72 39.90 -10.42
N LYS A 115 33.04 39.28 -9.43
CA LYS A 115 32.25 38.04 -9.63
C LYS A 115 31.24 38.29 -10.76
N ASN A 116 31.35 37.58 -11.89
CA ASN A 116 30.33 37.55 -12.94
C ASN A 116 29.03 37.02 -12.31
N ARG A 117 28.12 37.94 -11.97
CA ARG A 117 26.83 37.66 -11.33
C ARG A 117 25.75 37.76 -12.39
N PHE A 118 24.91 36.75 -12.48
CA PHE A 118 23.76 36.72 -13.38
C PHE A 118 22.48 36.79 -12.55
N ASN A 119 21.49 37.55 -13.07
CA ASN A 119 20.13 37.55 -12.54
C ASN A 119 19.33 36.51 -13.33
N VAL A 120 18.80 35.51 -12.63
CA VAL A 120 17.93 34.48 -13.18
C VAL A 120 16.53 34.71 -12.63
N GLU A 121 15.54 34.80 -13.50
CA GLU A 121 14.14 34.80 -13.09
C GLU A 121 13.64 33.35 -13.07
N ALA A 122 13.15 32.91 -11.92
CA ALA A 122 12.58 31.57 -11.73
C ALA A 122 11.14 31.67 -11.24
N PHE A 123 10.29 30.75 -11.69
CA PHE A 123 8.90 30.65 -11.28
C PHE A 123 8.73 29.44 -10.36
N CYS A 124 8.14 29.65 -9.20
CA CYS A 124 7.75 28.59 -8.26
C CYS A 124 6.24 28.70 -8.02
N GLY A 125 5.46 27.79 -8.61
CA GLY A 125 4.00 27.95 -8.68
C GLY A 125 3.63 29.21 -9.49
N GLU A 126 2.80 30.09 -8.92
CA GLU A 126 2.43 31.38 -9.53
C GLU A 126 3.37 32.54 -9.16
N GLN A 127 4.35 32.32 -8.28
CA GLN A 127 5.25 33.37 -7.80
C GLN A 127 6.54 33.48 -8.64
N LYS A 128 6.89 34.71 -8.99
CA LYS A 128 8.13 35.08 -9.70
C LYS A 128 9.22 35.45 -8.68
N HIS A 129 10.38 34.83 -8.80
CA HIS A 129 11.55 35.09 -7.96
C HIS A 129 12.77 35.50 -8.81
N CYS A 130 13.45 36.57 -8.39
CA CYS A 130 14.73 36.98 -8.98
C CYS A 130 15.88 36.43 -8.14
N ILE A 131 16.75 35.64 -8.77
CA ILE A 131 17.89 34.96 -8.17
C ILE A 131 19.19 35.60 -8.70
N ASN A 132 20.04 36.09 -7.81
CA ASN A 132 21.37 36.60 -8.16
C ASN A 132 22.42 35.55 -7.80
N THR A 133 23.15 35.02 -8.78
CA THR A 133 24.13 33.93 -8.56
C THR A 133 25.34 34.01 -9.49
N ASN A 134 26.36 33.19 -9.23
CA ASN A 134 27.50 32.98 -10.13
C ASN A 134 27.56 31.51 -10.59
N ASN A 135 28.29 31.25 -11.69
CA ASN A 135 28.35 29.93 -12.32
C ASN A 135 28.82 28.80 -11.37
N MET A 136 29.72 29.09 -10.41
CA MET A 136 30.20 28.08 -9.45
C MET A 136 29.16 27.75 -8.36
N GLN A 137 28.35 28.74 -7.95
CA GLN A 137 27.27 28.55 -6.96
C GLN A 137 26.08 27.81 -7.57
N ALA A 138 25.66 28.19 -8.78
CA ALA A 138 24.59 27.52 -9.50
C ALA A 138 24.92 26.04 -9.76
N ALA A 139 26.13 25.74 -10.25
CA ALA A 139 26.58 24.37 -10.50
C ALA A 139 26.67 23.54 -9.20
N GLY A 140 27.14 24.14 -8.10
CA GLY A 140 27.23 23.45 -6.81
C GLY A 140 25.86 23.10 -6.22
N LEU A 141 24.89 23.99 -6.35
CA LEU A 141 23.52 23.73 -5.90
C LEU A 141 22.81 22.70 -6.80
N LEU A 142 22.97 22.80 -8.13
CA LEU A 142 22.44 21.81 -9.08
C LEU A 142 22.93 20.39 -8.79
N PHE A 143 24.24 20.23 -8.54
CA PHE A 143 24.80 18.93 -8.20
C PHE A 143 24.25 18.41 -6.86
N SER A 144 24.13 19.29 -5.86
CA SER A 144 23.57 18.93 -4.55
C SER A 144 22.09 18.53 -4.65
N MET A 145 21.31 19.20 -5.50
CA MET A 145 19.91 18.85 -5.77
C MET A 145 19.79 17.52 -6.51
N TYR A 146 20.64 17.29 -7.51
CA TYR A 146 20.64 16.03 -8.27
C TYR A 146 21.00 14.83 -7.38
N ASP A 147 22.01 14.97 -6.52
CA ASP A 147 22.38 13.92 -5.57
C ASP A 147 21.26 13.64 -4.56
N ALA A 148 20.68 14.68 -3.96
CA ALA A 148 19.57 14.54 -3.00
C ALA A 148 18.34 13.90 -3.66
N PHE A 149 18.00 14.30 -4.88
CA PHE A 149 16.91 13.72 -5.67
C PHE A 149 17.17 12.25 -5.99
N THR A 150 18.39 11.92 -6.44
CA THR A 150 18.78 10.54 -6.74
C THR A 150 18.71 9.66 -5.49
N GLN A 151 19.13 10.18 -4.33
CA GLN A 151 19.02 9.47 -3.06
C GLN A 151 17.55 9.23 -2.68
N LYS A 152 16.70 10.26 -2.77
CA LYS A 152 15.27 10.14 -2.45
C LYS A 152 14.51 9.21 -3.39
N ASN A 153 14.85 9.18 -4.68
CA ASN A 153 14.26 8.21 -5.60
C ASN A 153 14.60 6.77 -5.24
N ARG A 154 15.85 6.48 -4.85
CA ARG A 154 16.22 5.12 -4.41
C ARG A 154 15.46 4.70 -3.15
N GLU A 155 15.28 5.62 -2.20
CA GLU A 155 14.49 5.38 -0.99
C GLU A 155 13.02 5.12 -1.33
N LEU A 156 12.44 5.89 -2.25
CA LEU A 156 11.08 5.70 -2.74
C LEU A 156 10.90 4.32 -3.40
N GLU A 157 11.86 3.90 -4.23
CA GLU A 157 11.86 2.59 -4.87
C GLU A 157 11.90 1.46 -3.83
N GLN A 158 12.73 1.60 -2.79
CA GLN A 158 12.79 0.64 -1.68
C GLN A 158 11.46 0.53 -0.94
N ILE A 159 10.89 1.67 -0.53
CA ILE A 159 9.59 1.72 0.16
C ILE A 159 8.49 1.11 -0.71
N SER A 160 8.48 1.39 -2.01
CA SER A 160 7.50 0.82 -2.94
C SER A 160 7.59 -0.71 -3.03
N SER A 161 8.83 -1.25 -3.01
CA SER A 161 9.08 -2.69 -3.02
C SER A 161 8.61 -3.36 -1.73
N GLU A 162 8.88 -2.74 -0.57
CA GLU A 162 8.42 -3.22 0.72
C GLU A 162 6.90 -3.20 0.85
N LEU A 163 6.25 -2.11 0.43
CA LEU A 163 4.79 -2.00 0.38
C LEU A 163 4.17 -3.09 -0.50
N ARG A 164 4.80 -3.40 -1.63
CA ARG A 164 4.36 -4.49 -2.51
C ARG A 164 4.45 -5.84 -1.81
N LYS A 165 5.57 -6.16 -1.17
CA LYS A 165 5.74 -7.41 -0.40
C LYS A 165 4.74 -7.52 0.76
N LEU A 166 4.50 -6.41 1.47
CA LEU A 166 3.53 -6.37 2.56
C LEU A 166 2.13 -6.66 2.05
N LYS A 167 1.69 -6.01 0.96
CA LYS A 167 0.40 -6.29 0.32
C LYS A 167 0.28 -7.73 -0.15
N GLU A 168 1.34 -8.30 -0.73
CA GLU A 168 1.37 -9.71 -1.14
C GLU A 168 1.25 -10.65 0.07
N SER A 169 1.85 -10.32 1.22
CA SER A 169 1.71 -11.08 2.46
C SER A 169 0.33 -10.94 3.10
N GLU A 170 -0.25 -9.74 3.07
CA GLU A 170 -1.60 -9.48 3.57
C GLU A 170 -2.64 -10.24 2.75
N ALA A 171 -2.49 -10.29 1.42
CA ALA A 171 -3.33 -11.11 0.56
C ALA A 171 -3.24 -12.60 0.94
N LYS A 172 -2.02 -13.13 1.15
CA LYS A 172 -1.80 -14.53 1.60
C LYS A 172 -2.43 -14.83 2.97
N LEU A 173 -2.51 -13.85 3.87
CA LEU A 173 -3.18 -13.97 5.17
C LEU A 173 -4.70 -13.84 5.07
N ARG A 174 -5.22 -13.02 4.16
CA ARG A 174 -6.67 -12.94 3.90
C ARG A 174 -7.22 -14.22 3.28
N ASP A 175 -6.36 -14.96 2.60
CA ASP A 175 -6.64 -16.26 1.98
C ASP A 175 -6.69 -17.43 2.99
N LEU A 176 -6.34 -17.20 4.27
CA LEU A 176 -6.18 -18.24 5.30
C LEU A 176 -7.47 -18.74 5.95
N SER A 177 -8.64 -18.50 5.36
CA SER A 177 -9.61 -19.58 5.31
C SER A 177 -10.51 -19.41 4.09
N PHE A 178 -10.06 -19.87 2.92
CA PHE A 178 -10.94 -19.95 1.76
C PHE A 178 -12.16 -20.84 2.00
N LYS A 179 -12.06 -21.73 2.97
CA LYS A 179 -13.02 -22.78 3.24
C LYS A 179 -13.74 -22.57 4.57
N ASP A 180 -14.90 -23.19 4.69
CA ASP A 180 -15.57 -23.35 5.97
C ASP A 180 -14.82 -24.37 6.81
N GLU A 181 -14.52 -24.03 8.07
CA GLU A 181 -13.70 -24.86 8.96
C GLU A 181 -14.37 -26.20 9.29
N LEU A 182 -15.70 -26.26 9.26
CA LEU A 182 -16.45 -27.46 9.59
C LEU A 182 -16.57 -28.42 8.39
N THR A 183 -16.89 -27.88 7.21
CA THR A 183 -17.30 -28.68 6.05
C THR A 183 -16.24 -28.77 4.95
N ASP A 184 -15.19 -27.95 5.02
CA ASP A 184 -14.13 -27.84 4.02
C ASP A 184 -14.69 -27.47 2.61
N THR A 185 -15.90 -26.92 2.51
CA THR A 185 -16.44 -26.26 1.30
C THR A 185 -15.99 -24.81 1.26
N PHE A 186 -16.18 -24.04 0.18
CA PHE A 186 -15.90 -22.60 0.24
C PHE A 186 -16.79 -21.94 1.32
N ASN A 187 -16.25 -20.96 2.02
CA ASN A 187 -17.08 -20.15 2.90
C ASN A 187 -17.98 -19.21 2.06
N ARG A 188 -19.00 -18.63 2.70
CA ARG A 188 -19.95 -17.71 2.06
C ARG A 188 -19.28 -16.62 1.23
N LYS A 189 -18.26 -15.95 1.78
CA LYS A 189 -17.59 -14.82 1.11
C LYS A 189 -16.88 -15.25 -0.18
N VAL A 190 -16.15 -16.36 -0.11
CA VAL A 190 -15.39 -16.90 -1.24
C VAL A 190 -16.33 -17.46 -2.29
N PHE A 191 -17.38 -18.17 -1.87
CA PHE A 191 -18.44 -18.64 -2.77
C PHE A 191 -19.04 -17.48 -3.57
N ILE A 192 -19.51 -16.43 -2.90
CA ILE A 192 -20.11 -15.25 -3.56
C ILE A 192 -19.14 -14.63 -4.56
N THR A 193 -17.88 -14.42 -4.14
CA THR A 193 -16.85 -13.80 -4.98
C THR A 193 -16.59 -14.61 -6.25
N LEU A 194 -16.44 -15.93 -6.12
CA LEU A 194 -16.20 -16.82 -7.26
C LEU A 194 -17.39 -16.87 -8.21
N VAL A 195 -18.62 -16.92 -7.66
CA VAL A 195 -19.84 -16.94 -8.46
C VAL A 195 -20.01 -15.63 -9.23
N GLU A 196 -19.83 -14.47 -8.60
CA GLU A 196 -19.87 -13.17 -9.30
C GLU A 196 -18.89 -13.10 -10.47
N GLN A 197 -17.68 -13.61 -10.28
CA GLN A 197 -16.68 -13.68 -11.34
C GLN A 197 -17.14 -14.60 -12.47
N GLN A 198 -17.72 -15.76 -12.15
CA GLN A 198 -18.25 -16.69 -13.16
C GLN A 198 -19.43 -16.12 -13.93
N LEU A 199 -20.33 -15.36 -13.29
CA LEU A 199 -21.46 -14.71 -13.98
C LEU A 199 -20.97 -13.63 -14.96
N LYS A 200 -19.96 -12.83 -14.57
CA LYS A 200 -19.32 -11.86 -15.47
C LYS A 200 -18.70 -12.52 -16.70
N ILE A 201 -18.09 -13.70 -16.53
CA ILE A 201 -17.54 -14.48 -17.65
C ILE A 201 -18.67 -15.05 -18.51
N ALA A 202 -19.70 -15.63 -17.88
CA ALA A 202 -20.86 -16.24 -18.54
C ALA A 202 -21.59 -15.27 -19.48
N SER A 203 -21.80 -14.03 -19.03
CA SER A 203 -22.42 -12.96 -19.83
C SER A 203 -21.62 -12.68 -21.11
N ARG A 204 -20.28 -12.74 -21.06
CA ARG A 204 -19.41 -12.52 -22.23
C ARG A 204 -19.37 -13.72 -23.17
N THR A 205 -19.32 -14.93 -22.62
CA THR A 205 -19.17 -16.16 -23.42
C THR A 205 -20.50 -16.75 -23.87
N LYS A 206 -21.63 -16.13 -23.49
CA LYS A 206 -22.99 -16.65 -23.71
C LYS A 206 -23.17 -18.09 -23.21
N SER A 207 -22.54 -18.39 -22.08
CA SER A 207 -22.61 -19.70 -21.42
C SER A 207 -23.70 -19.69 -20.36
N GLY A 208 -24.66 -20.61 -20.45
CA GLY A 208 -25.63 -20.84 -19.37
C GLY A 208 -24.94 -21.36 -18.11
N LYS A 209 -25.38 -20.86 -16.95
CA LYS A 209 -24.97 -21.34 -15.62
C LYS A 209 -26.21 -21.79 -14.85
N ALA A 210 -26.03 -22.54 -13.78
CA ALA A 210 -27.14 -22.87 -12.89
C ALA A 210 -26.68 -22.85 -11.43
N LEU A 211 -27.56 -22.36 -10.56
CA LEU A 211 -27.36 -22.29 -9.13
C LEU A 211 -28.30 -23.29 -8.46
N PHE A 212 -27.73 -24.12 -7.58
CA PHE A 212 -28.47 -24.91 -6.61
C PHE A 212 -28.32 -24.28 -5.24
N LEU A 213 -29.45 -24.10 -4.58
CA LEU A 213 -29.52 -23.84 -3.15
C LEU A 213 -29.94 -25.15 -2.48
N ILE A 214 -29.25 -25.53 -1.40
CA ILE A 214 -29.44 -26.78 -0.68
C ILE A 214 -29.54 -26.46 0.80
N ASP A 215 -30.58 -26.89 1.49
CA ASP A 215 -30.62 -26.82 2.96
C ASP A 215 -30.90 -28.17 3.61
N VAL A 216 -30.33 -28.31 4.81
CA VAL A 216 -30.30 -29.57 5.55
C VAL A 216 -31.53 -29.66 6.43
N ASP A 217 -32.42 -30.59 6.11
CA ASP A 217 -33.67 -30.74 6.83
C ASP A 217 -33.43 -31.15 8.29
N ASN A 218 -34.26 -30.62 9.19
CA ASN A 218 -34.35 -31.03 10.59
C ASN A 218 -33.03 -30.96 11.38
N LEU A 219 -32.06 -30.14 10.95
CA LEU A 219 -30.78 -30.00 11.67
C LEU A 219 -30.98 -29.62 13.14
N LYS A 220 -31.96 -28.74 13.42
CA LYS A 220 -32.34 -28.38 14.80
C LYS A 220 -32.80 -29.58 15.61
N LEU A 221 -33.62 -30.47 15.05
CA LEU A 221 -34.09 -31.68 15.74
C LEU A 221 -32.91 -32.63 16.05
N ILE A 222 -31.96 -32.75 15.12
CA ILE A 222 -30.73 -33.54 15.32
C ILE A 222 -29.92 -32.95 16.48
N ASN A 223 -29.73 -31.63 16.50
CA ASN A 223 -29.03 -30.92 17.58
C ASN A 223 -29.72 -31.10 18.93
N ASP A 224 -31.05 -30.92 18.99
CA ASP A 224 -31.82 -31.00 20.22
C ASP A 224 -31.87 -32.43 20.79
N THR A 225 -31.84 -33.45 19.91
CA THR A 225 -31.95 -34.86 20.32
C THR A 225 -30.58 -35.51 20.59
N MET A 226 -29.56 -35.14 19.82
CA MET A 226 -28.26 -35.86 19.78
C MET A 226 -27.06 -34.95 20.08
N GLY A 227 -27.29 -33.66 20.35
CA GLY A 227 -26.27 -32.67 20.63
C GLY A 227 -25.66 -32.04 19.38
N HIS A 228 -25.03 -30.87 19.56
CA HIS A 228 -24.42 -30.09 18.48
C HIS A 228 -23.30 -30.84 17.74
N GLU A 229 -22.53 -31.70 18.42
CA GLU A 229 -21.51 -32.51 17.76
C GLU A 229 -22.09 -33.44 16.68
N MET A 230 -23.34 -33.88 16.85
CA MET A 230 -24.01 -34.71 15.86
C MET A 230 -24.52 -33.88 14.68
N GLY A 231 -25.03 -32.66 14.92
CA GLY A 231 -25.37 -31.74 13.84
C GLY A 231 -24.14 -31.35 13.01
N ASP A 232 -23.01 -31.12 13.67
CA ASP A 232 -21.74 -30.87 13.00
C ASP A 232 -21.30 -32.04 12.10
N LYS A 233 -21.53 -33.28 12.56
CA LYS A 233 -21.31 -34.47 11.72
C LYS A 233 -22.31 -34.54 10.56
N ALA A 234 -23.57 -34.21 10.78
CA ALA A 234 -24.56 -34.17 9.71
C ALA A 234 -24.16 -33.17 8.61
N LEU A 235 -23.72 -31.97 8.98
CA LEU A 235 -23.20 -30.97 8.04
C LEU A 235 -21.97 -31.47 7.28
N LYS A 236 -21.04 -32.16 7.95
CA LYS A 236 -19.88 -32.80 7.31
C LYS A 236 -20.28 -33.89 6.31
N HIS A 237 -21.28 -34.71 6.65
CA HIS A 237 -21.80 -35.75 5.75
C HIS A 237 -22.42 -35.12 4.49
N VAL A 238 -23.25 -34.09 4.65
CA VAL A 238 -23.85 -33.37 3.51
C VAL A 238 -22.75 -32.77 2.64
N ALA A 239 -21.76 -32.11 3.23
CA ALA A 239 -20.63 -31.54 2.48
C ALA A 239 -19.83 -32.59 1.70
N ALA A 240 -19.64 -33.78 2.26
CA ALA A 240 -18.98 -34.89 1.57
C ALA A 240 -19.81 -35.39 0.37
N VAL A 241 -21.13 -35.52 0.54
CA VAL A 241 -22.06 -35.90 -0.52
C VAL A 241 -22.08 -34.86 -1.65
N LEU A 242 -22.09 -33.57 -1.31
CA LEU A 242 -22.01 -32.47 -2.29
C LEU A 242 -20.71 -32.56 -3.10
N LYS A 243 -19.56 -32.73 -2.44
CA LYS A 243 -18.26 -32.88 -3.10
C LYS A 243 -18.18 -34.12 -4.00
N GLY A 244 -18.90 -35.20 -3.67
CA GLY A 244 -18.99 -36.41 -4.51
C GLY A 244 -19.97 -36.28 -5.67
N THR A 245 -20.94 -35.37 -5.56
CA THR A 245 -21.98 -35.17 -6.58
C THR A 245 -21.54 -34.16 -7.63
N PHE A 246 -21.14 -32.96 -7.21
CA PHE A 246 -20.73 -31.90 -8.11
C PHE A 246 -19.32 -32.12 -8.66
N ARG A 247 -19.03 -31.58 -9.84
CA ARG A 247 -17.74 -31.76 -10.49
C ARG A 247 -16.70 -30.86 -9.82
N HIS A 248 -15.42 -31.17 -10.00
CA HIS A 248 -14.33 -30.32 -9.51
C HIS A 248 -14.35 -28.90 -10.09
N ALA A 249 -14.92 -28.74 -11.30
CA ALA A 249 -15.10 -27.43 -11.93
C ALA A 249 -16.26 -26.64 -11.30
N ASP A 250 -17.22 -27.29 -10.65
CA ASP A 250 -18.36 -26.60 -10.04
C ASP A 250 -17.94 -25.96 -8.71
N ILE A 251 -18.58 -24.84 -8.35
CA ILE A 251 -18.23 -24.09 -7.13
C ILE A 251 -19.23 -24.48 -6.04
N ILE A 252 -18.75 -24.99 -4.90
CA ILE A 252 -19.58 -25.39 -3.75
C ILE A 252 -19.19 -24.57 -2.53
N GLY A 253 -20.16 -23.97 -1.86
CA GLY A 253 -19.93 -23.23 -0.64
C GLY A 253 -21.02 -23.42 0.41
N ARG A 254 -20.65 -23.27 1.68
CA ARG A 254 -21.58 -23.15 2.78
C ARG A 254 -21.91 -21.67 2.94
N ILE A 255 -23.19 -21.31 2.77
CA ILE A 255 -23.64 -19.92 2.74
C ILE A 255 -24.39 -19.52 4.02
N GLY A 256 -24.86 -20.49 4.81
CA GLY A 256 -25.55 -20.31 6.09
C GLY A 256 -25.22 -21.41 7.11
N GLU A 257 -26.02 -21.51 8.17
CA GLU A 257 -25.81 -22.50 9.24
C GLU A 257 -26.12 -23.93 8.77
N ASP A 258 -27.24 -24.11 8.09
CA ASP A 258 -27.75 -25.34 7.45
C ASP A 258 -27.80 -25.24 5.92
N GLU A 259 -27.39 -24.10 5.36
CA GLU A 259 -27.51 -23.81 3.92
C GLU A 259 -26.18 -23.93 3.17
N PHE A 260 -26.25 -24.62 2.04
CA PHE A 260 -25.20 -24.76 1.05
C PHE A 260 -25.67 -24.24 -0.30
N ALA A 261 -24.73 -23.82 -1.13
CA ALA A 261 -25.00 -23.48 -2.51
C ALA A 261 -23.95 -24.08 -3.44
N ALA A 262 -24.38 -24.42 -4.66
CA ALA A 262 -23.52 -24.95 -5.70
C ALA A 262 -23.80 -24.27 -7.04
N LEU A 263 -22.77 -23.71 -7.68
CA LEU A 263 -22.86 -23.15 -9.03
C LEU A 263 -22.28 -24.14 -10.06
N LEU A 264 -23.09 -24.57 -11.01
CA LEU A 264 -22.64 -25.31 -12.18
C LEU A 264 -22.07 -24.36 -13.23
N ILE A 265 -20.82 -24.61 -13.61
CA ILE A 265 -20.13 -23.82 -14.65
C ILE A 265 -20.71 -24.12 -16.04
N GLU A 266 -21.27 -25.30 -16.27
CA GLU A 266 -21.88 -25.66 -17.56
C GLU A 266 -23.27 -26.27 -17.33
N ALA A 267 -24.31 -25.45 -17.51
CA ALA A 267 -25.69 -25.89 -17.37
C ALA A 267 -26.33 -26.15 -18.75
N LYS A 268 -26.80 -27.38 -18.97
CA LYS A 268 -27.76 -27.72 -20.03
C LYS A 268 -29.18 -27.73 -19.43
N LYS A 269 -30.21 -27.50 -20.26
CA LYS A 269 -31.61 -27.37 -19.82
C LYS A 269 -32.14 -28.59 -19.04
N ASP A 270 -31.59 -29.79 -19.25
CA ASP A 270 -32.03 -31.01 -18.57
C ASP A 270 -31.22 -31.36 -17.31
N ASN A 271 -30.33 -30.46 -16.85
CA ASN A 271 -29.43 -30.77 -15.74
C ASN A 271 -30.12 -30.79 -14.37
N GLU A 272 -31.22 -30.05 -14.15
CA GLU A 272 -31.86 -29.98 -12.83
C GLU A 272 -32.20 -31.38 -12.29
N LYS A 273 -33.07 -32.10 -12.99
CA LYS A 273 -33.56 -33.41 -12.53
C LYS A 273 -32.45 -34.45 -12.42
N ILE A 274 -31.52 -34.47 -13.39
CA ILE A 274 -30.39 -35.42 -13.40
C ILE A 274 -29.49 -35.20 -12.18
N ILE A 275 -29.20 -33.94 -11.85
CA ILE A 275 -28.31 -33.60 -10.74
C ILE A 275 -29.02 -33.83 -9.41
N SER A 276 -30.30 -33.48 -9.28
CA SER A 276 -31.10 -33.75 -8.08
C SER A 276 -31.25 -35.25 -7.81
N ASP A 277 -31.59 -36.06 -8.83
CA ASP A 277 -31.72 -37.52 -8.69
C ASP A 277 -30.37 -38.15 -8.28
N ARG A 278 -29.27 -37.67 -8.86
CA ARG A 278 -27.91 -38.11 -8.51
C ARG A 278 -27.53 -37.70 -7.10
N LEU A 279 -27.87 -36.48 -6.68
CA LEU A 279 -27.60 -36.00 -5.33
C LEU A 279 -28.33 -36.83 -4.29
N GLN A 280 -29.62 -37.08 -4.52
CA GLN A 280 -30.46 -37.93 -3.67
C GLN A 280 -29.89 -39.35 -3.56
N LYS A 281 -29.55 -39.97 -4.69
CA LYS A 281 -28.96 -41.30 -4.70
C LYS A 281 -27.62 -41.35 -3.96
N ASN A 282 -26.74 -40.38 -4.20
CA ASN A 282 -25.45 -40.30 -3.51
C ASN A 282 -25.62 -40.09 -2.00
N LEU A 283 -26.64 -39.35 -1.57
CA LEU A 283 -26.98 -39.19 -0.16
C LEU A 283 -27.42 -40.52 0.46
N GLU A 284 -28.33 -41.25 -0.19
CA GLU A 284 -28.79 -42.57 0.27
C GLU A 284 -27.64 -43.58 0.35
N ASP A 285 -26.80 -43.65 -0.69
CA ASP A 285 -25.63 -44.52 -0.73
C ASP A 285 -24.63 -44.18 0.39
N TYR A 286 -24.43 -42.88 0.68
CA TYR A 286 -23.55 -42.41 1.74
C TYR A 286 -24.11 -42.73 3.14
N ILE A 287 -25.41 -42.53 3.35
CA ILE A 287 -26.12 -42.89 4.60
C ILE A 287 -25.97 -44.38 4.89
N ALA A 288 -26.19 -45.23 3.88
CA ALA A 288 -26.05 -46.68 4.01
C ALA A 288 -24.60 -47.08 4.32
N LYS A 289 -23.63 -46.50 3.61
CA LYS A 289 -22.21 -46.80 3.78
C LYS A 289 -21.68 -46.41 5.16
N GLU A 290 -21.98 -45.21 5.63
CA GLU A 290 -21.52 -44.69 6.92
C GLU A 290 -22.40 -45.16 8.10
N SER A 291 -23.42 -45.99 7.83
CA SER A 291 -24.34 -46.52 8.85
C SER A 291 -24.98 -45.42 9.71
N ILE A 292 -25.40 -44.33 9.07
CA ILE A 292 -26.00 -43.17 9.74
C ILE A 292 -27.37 -43.56 10.32
N ARG A 293 -27.56 -43.34 11.63
CA ARG A 293 -28.76 -43.80 12.38
C ARG A 293 -29.85 -42.75 12.58
N TYR A 294 -29.67 -41.56 12.02
CA TYR A 294 -30.64 -40.46 12.09
C TYR A 294 -31.13 -40.12 10.68
N ASN A 295 -32.32 -39.52 10.59
CA ASN A 295 -32.88 -39.14 9.30
C ASN A 295 -32.15 -37.90 8.76
N LEU A 296 -31.31 -38.11 7.75
CA LEU A 296 -30.60 -37.04 7.04
C LEU A 296 -31.24 -36.86 5.67
N SER A 297 -31.92 -35.74 5.47
CA SER A 297 -32.47 -35.34 4.17
C SER A 297 -32.08 -33.90 3.86
N ILE A 298 -32.22 -33.54 2.59
CA ILE A 298 -31.91 -32.21 2.10
C ILE A 298 -33.04 -31.73 1.19
N ASN A 299 -33.30 -30.43 1.22
CA ASN A 299 -34.17 -29.77 0.26
C ASN A 299 -33.32 -28.95 -0.71
N THR A 300 -33.74 -28.91 -1.98
CA THR A 300 -32.98 -28.24 -3.04
C THR A 300 -33.86 -27.34 -3.88
N ALA A 301 -33.37 -26.14 -4.19
CA ALA A 301 -33.95 -25.24 -5.18
C ALA A 301 -32.98 -24.99 -6.33
N PHE A 302 -33.51 -24.90 -7.55
CA PHE A 302 -32.73 -24.73 -8.77
C PHE A 302 -33.09 -23.43 -9.48
N VAL A 303 -32.06 -22.68 -9.90
CA VAL A 303 -32.22 -21.46 -10.70
C VAL A 303 -31.24 -21.48 -11.86
N SER A 304 -31.75 -21.38 -13.09
CA SER A 304 -30.90 -21.22 -14.28
C SER A 304 -30.54 -19.74 -14.50
N TYR A 305 -29.28 -19.46 -14.77
CA TYR A 305 -28.81 -18.15 -15.20
C TYR A 305 -28.81 -18.07 -16.73
N ASP A 306 -29.57 -17.11 -17.26
CA ASP A 306 -29.59 -16.79 -18.69
C ASP A 306 -28.59 -15.67 -19.00
N PRO A 307 -27.52 -15.92 -19.78
CA PRO A 307 -26.53 -14.90 -20.11
C PRO A 307 -27.08 -13.78 -21.00
N THR A 308 -28.26 -13.95 -21.61
CA THR A 308 -28.93 -12.90 -22.39
C THR A 308 -29.59 -11.83 -21.50
N TYR A 309 -29.89 -12.17 -20.24
CA TYR A 309 -30.45 -11.28 -19.23
C TYR A 309 -29.58 -11.33 -17.96
N PRO A 310 -28.42 -10.66 -17.95
CA PRO A 310 -27.48 -10.75 -16.84
C PRO A 310 -28.09 -10.20 -15.55
N CYS A 311 -28.10 -11.03 -14.51
CA CYS A 311 -28.45 -10.66 -13.14
C CYS A 311 -27.26 -10.83 -12.18
N SER A 312 -27.41 -10.27 -10.98
CA SER A 312 -26.49 -10.41 -9.86
C SER A 312 -26.66 -11.75 -9.14
N ILE A 313 -25.65 -12.14 -8.36
CA ILE A 313 -25.76 -13.34 -7.51
C ILE A 313 -26.84 -13.20 -6.44
N ASP A 314 -27.02 -12.00 -5.88
CA ASP A 314 -28.03 -11.74 -4.86
C ASP A 314 -29.45 -11.96 -5.40
N GLU A 315 -29.70 -11.59 -6.66
CA GLU A 315 -30.97 -11.87 -7.33
C GLU A 315 -31.17 -13.38 -7.55
N LEU A 316 -30.13 -14.11 -7.98
CA LEU A 316 -30.21 -15.57 -8.15
C LEU A 316 -30.49 -16.29 -6.84
N LEU A 317 -29.83 -15.88 -5.75
CA LEU A 317 -30.06 -16.42 -4.41
C LEU A 317 -31.48 -16.10 -3.94
N SER A 318 -31.93 -14.86 -4.11
CA SER A 318 -33.29 -14.44 -3.75
C SER A 318 -34.38 -15.25 -4.50
N TRP A 319 -34.18 -15.55 -5.78
CA TRP A 319 -35.08 -16.40 -6.55
C TRP A 319 -35.04 -17.85 -6.05
N ALA A 320 -33.86 -18.38 -5.73
CA ALA A 320 -33.70 -19.73 -5.19
C ALA A 320 -34.40 -19.88 -3.83
N ASP A 321 -34.23 -18.90 -2.93
CA ASP A 321 -34.89 -18.86 -1.61
C ASP A 321 -36.42 -18.87 -1.77
N THR A 322 -36.94 -18.08 -2.71
CA THR A 322 -38.38 -18.02 -2.97
C THR A 322 -38.94 -19.36 -3.44
N LEU A 323 -38.23 -20.05 -4.33
CA LEU A 323 -38.59 -21.39 -4.80
C LEU A 323 -38.54 -22.42 -3.66
N MET A 324 -37.51 -22.32 -2.82
CA MET A 324 -37.32 -23.20 -1.67
C MET A 324 -38.44 -23.07 -0.64
N LEU A 325 -38.84 -21.84 -0.31
CA LEU A 325 -39.99 -21.56 0.56
C LEU A 325 -41.30 -22.11 -0.02
N GLY A 326 -41.50 -21.97 -1.34
CA GLY A 326 -42.68 -22.52 -2.01
C GLY A 326 -42.76 -24.05 -1.97
N ALA A 327 -41.62 -24.74 -2.09
CA ALA A 327 -41.52 -26.19 -1.97
C ALA A 327 -41.84 -26.67 -0.53
N LEU A 328 -41.31 -25.98 0.48
CA LEU A 328 -41.55 -26.27 1.90
C LEU A 328 -43.04 -26.14 2.29
N VAL A 329 -43.74 -25.13 1.77
CA VAL A 329 -45.17 -24.92 2.02
C VAL A 329 -46.03 -26.01 1.35
N SER A 330 -45.59 -26.52 0.19
CA SER A 330 -46.31 -27.57 -0.55
C SER A 330 -46.17 -28.95 0.12
N GLN A 331 -44.99 -29.28 0.68
CA GLN A 331 -44.78 -30.53 1.42
C GLN A 331 -45.53 -30.56 2.76
N ARG A 332 -45.71 -29.42 3.44
CA ARG A 332 -46.50 -29.32 4.68
C ARG A 332 -48.03 -29.39 4.49
N ARG A 333 -48.51 -29.34 3.24
CA ARG A 333 -49.95 -29.38 2.89
C ARG A 333 -50.40 -30.70 2.27
N ALA A 334 -49.51 -31.68 2.09
CA ALA A 334 -49.91 -33.03 1.70
C ALA A 334 -50.47 -33.78 2.93
N PRO A 335 -51.70 -34.32 2.89
CA PRO A 335 -52.33 -35.03 4.01
C PRO A 335 -51.69 -36.38 4.34
#